data_AF-A0A819VUQ2-F1
#
_entry.id   AF-A0A819VUQ2-F1
#
_cell.length_a   1.000
_cell.length_b   1.000
_cell.length_c   1.000
_cell.angle_alpha   90.00
_cell.angle_beta   90.00
_cell.angle_gamma   90.00
#
_symmetry.space_group_name_H-M   'P 1'
#
loop_
_entity.id
_entity.type
_entity.pdbx_description
1 polymer ?
#
loop_
_entity_poly.entity_id
_entity_poly.type
_entity_poly.pdbx_seq_one_letter_code
_entity_poly.pdbx_strand_id
1 'polypeptide(L)' 'MVTLYRYASELLRKQYYYDWGLRSFKSVLSMTGYLKRITIKEDSEEIVLVKALRDMNIPKFISDDVHLFINL' A
#
# COMPACT_ATOMS: atom_id res chain seq x y z
N MET A 1 -8.33 -4.16 2.21
CA MET A 1 -7.75 -3.33 1.13
C MET A 1 -8.64 -2.17 0.72
N VAL A 2 -9.89 -2.44 0.30
CA VAL A 2 -10.89 -1.38 0.02
C VAL A 2 -11.07 -0.43 1.21
N THR A 3 -11.15 -0.97 2.42
CA THR A 3 -11.29 -0.19 3.66
C THR A 3 -10.09 0.72 3.93
N LEU A 4 -8.86 0.23 3.73
CA LEU A 4 -7.63 1.02 3.93
C LEU A 4 -7.55 2.18 2.93
N TYR A 5 -7.80 1.91 1.65
CA TYR A 5 -7.76 2.94 0.61
C TYR A 5 -8.87 3.97 0.78
N ARG A 6 -10.05 3.53 1.26
CA ARG A 6 -11.14 4.44 1.65
C ARG A 6 -10.69 5.36 2.78
N TYR A 7 -10.20 4.82 3.89
CA TYR A 7 -9.73 5.65 5.00
C TYR A 7 -8.53 6.54 4.63
N ALA A 8 -7.58 6.03 3.84
CA ALA A 8 -6.46 6.83 3.35
C ALA A 8 -6.94 8.00 2.48
N SER A 9 -7.96 7.80 1.64
CA SER A 9 -8.57 8.89 0.86
C SER A 9 -9.36 9.92 1.69
N GLU A 10 -9.85 9.51 2.87
CA GLU A 10 -10.62 10.36 3.79
C GLU A 10 -9.71 11.12 4.78
N LEU A 11 -8.64 10.48 5.26
CA LEU A 11 -7.78 10.99 6.34
C LEU A 11 -6.50 11.68 5.84
N LEU A 12 -5.95 11.26 4.70
CA LEU A 12 -4.75 11.90 4.15
C LEU A 12 -5.12 13.17 3.38
N ARG A 13 -4.14 14.06 3.22
CA ARG A 13 -4.33 15.28 2.44
C ARG A 13 -4.69 14.94 0.99
N LYS A 14 -5.59 15.73 0.41
CA LYS A 14 -5.97 15.61 -1.00
C LYS A 14 -4.82 16.11 -1.89
N GLN A 15 -4.00 15.19 -2.36
CA GLN A 15 -2.96 15.46 -3.36
C GLN A 15 -3.42 14.97 -4.74
N TYR A 16 -3.18 15.77 -5.78
CA TYR A 16 -3.57 15.44 -7.16
C TYR A 16 -2.92 14.14 -7.67
N TYR A 17 -1.73 13.80 -7.16
CA TYR A 17 -0.95 12.63 -7.59
C TYR A 17 -1.22 11.37 -6.74
N TYR A 18 -2.11 11.42 -5.75
CA TYR A 18 -2.51 10.22 -5.01
C TYR A 18 -3.49 9.38 -5.83
N ASP A 19 -3.06 8.19 -6.25
CA ASP A 19 -3.89 7.23 -6.98
C ASP A 19 -4.43 6.13 -6.05
N TRP A 20 -5.70 6.28 -5.67
CA TRP A 20 -6.46 5.29 -4.90
C TRP A 20 -7.28 4.34 -5.80
N GLY A 21 -7.12 4.42 -7.12
CA GLY A 21 -7.89 3.64 -8.08
C GLY A 21 -7.48 2.16 -8.17
N LEU A 22 -8.27 1.39 -8.92
CA LEU A 22 -8.03 -0.04 -9.14
C LEU A 22 -6.70 -0.35 -9.85
N ARG A 23 -6.13 0.62 -10.58
CA ARG A 23 -4.84 0.49 -11.24
C ARG A 23 -3.69 0.39 -10.23
N SER A 24 -3.72 1.24 -9.21
CA SER A 24 -2.79 1.16 -8.07
C SER A 24 -2.92 -0.20 -7.38
N PHE A 25 -4.16 -0.66 -7.16
CA PHE A 25 -4.43 -1.94 -6.52
C PHE A 25 -3.90 -3.16 -7.31
N LYS A 26 -4.10 -3.20 -8.64
CA LYS A 26 -3.55 -4.26 -9.51
C LYS A 26 -2.02 -4.35 -9.42
N SER A 27 -1.38 -3.19 -9.29
CA SER A 27 0.09 -3.11 -9.18
C SER A 27 0.57 -3.69 -7.84
N VAL A 28 -0.13 -3.38 -6.74
CA VAL A 28 0.14 -3.96 -5.42
C VAL A 28 0.00 -5.48 -5.43
N LEU A 29 -1.05 -6.03 -6.04
CA LEU A 29 -1.23 -7.49 -6.14
C LEU A 29 -0.13 -8.15 -6.96
N SER A 30 0.28 -7.51 -8.06
CA SER A 30 1.36 -8.02 -8.93
C SER A 30 2.70 -8.03 -8.18
N MET A 31 2.99 -6.97 -7.42
CA MET A 31 4.17 -6.87 -6.56
C MET A 31 4.13 -7.88 -5.41
N THR A 32 2.97 -8.07 -4.78
CA THR A 32 2.75 -9.08 -3.73
C THR A 32 3.06 -10.48 -4.25
N GLY A 33 2.58 -10.82 -5.45
CA GLY A 33 2.88 -12.10 -6.09
C GLY A 33 4.37 -12.28 -6.41
N TYR A 34 5.06 -11.21 -6.79
CA TYR A 34 6.52 -11.22 -6.94
C TYR A 34 7.22 -11.44 -5.60
N LEU A 35 6.88 -10.65 -4.58
CA LEU A 35 7.43 -10.74 -3.23
C LEU A 35 7.22 -12.15 -2.63
N LYS A 36 6.04 -12.73 -2.77
CA LYS A 36 5.73 -14.09 -2.28
C LYS A 36 6.60 -15.18 -2.93
N ARG A 37 7.06 -14.99 -4.17
CA ARG A 37 7.93 -15.94 -4.87
C ARG A 37 9.40 -15.81 -4.47
N ILE A 38 9.85 -14.59 -4.13
CA ILE A 38 11.24 -14.35 -3.71
C ILE A 38 11.44 -14.56 -2.21
N THR A 39 10.42 -14.32 -1.39
CA THR A 39 10.46 -14.55 0.05
C THR A 39 10.31 -16.04 0.31
N ILE A 40 11.28 -16.62 1.01
CA ILE A 40 11.32 -18.04 1.37
C ILE A 40 10.17 -18.31 2.36
N LYS A 41 9.06 -18.88 1.86
CA LYS A 41 7.93 -19.66 2.46
C LYS A 41 7.42 -19.44 3.90
N GLU A 42 8.07 -18.69 4.78
CA GLU A 42 7.75 -18.59 6.21
C GLU A 42 6.84 -17.39 6.53
N ASP A 43 6.80 -16.37 5.67
CA ASP A 43 5.93 -15.21 5.88
C ASP A 43 4.47 -15.52 5.50
N SER A 44 3.55 -15.16 6.39
CA SER A 44 2.11 -15.17 6.10
C SER A 44 1.82 -14.29 4.88
N GLU A 45 0.89 -14.74 4.02
CA GLU A 45 0.45 -14.01 2.83
C GLU A 45 -0.03 -12.59 3.15
N GLU A 46 -0.64 -12.41 4.32
CA GLU A 46 -1.09 -11.10 4.81
C GLU A 46 0.08 -10.15 5.05
N ILE A 47 1.19 -10.65 5.60
CA ILE A 47 2.39 -9.85 5.88
C ILE A 47 3.02 -9.39 4.56
N VAL A 48 3.13 -10.30 3.59
CA VAL A 48 3.67 -9.98 2.25
C VAL A 48 2.79 -8.95 1.55
N LEU A 49 1.47 -9.05 1.66
CA LEU A 49 0.52 -8.10 1.10
C LEU A 49 0.65 -6.71 1.75
N VAL A 50 0.72 -6.63 3.07
CA VAL A 50 0.89 -5.37 3.80
C VAL A 50 2.24 -4.73 3.46
N LYS A 51 3.31 -5.52 3.33
CA LYS A 51 4.63 -5.05 2.92
C LYS A 51 4.61 -4.47 1.51
N ALA A 52 4.09 -5.21 0.53
CA ALA A 52 3.94 -4.74 -0.85
C ALA A 52 3.15 -3.42 -0.91
N LEU A 53 2.09 -3.32 -0.11
CA LEU A 53 1.24 -2.15 -0.06
C LEU A 53 1.97 -0.95 0.54
N ARG A 54 2.74 -1.12 1.61
CA ARG A 54 3.55 -0.05 2.19
C ARG A 54 4.63 0.41 1.22
N ASP A 55 5.39 -0.52 0.65
CA ASP A 55 6.49 -0.23 -0.27
C ASP A 55 6.01 0.54 -1.52
N MET A 56 4.80 0.25 -2.01
CA MET A 56 4.24 0.94 -3.19
C MET A 56 3.62 2.31 -2.89
N ASN A 57 3.29 2.62 -1.64
CA ASN A 57 2.53 3.83 -1.29
C ASN A 57 3.35 4.86 -0.52
N ILE A 58 4.25 4.44 0.39
CA ILE A 58 5.10 5.36 1.17
C ILE A 58 5.89 6.33 0.28
N PRO A 59 6.55 5.90 -0.83
CA PRO A 59 7.33 6.82 -1.67
C PRO A 59 6.49 7.87 -2.41
N LYS A 60 5.16 7.67 -2.49
CA LYS A 60 4.24 8.60 -3.15
C LYS A 60 3.75 9.70 -2.22
N PHE A 61 3.90 9.53 -0.90
CA PHE A 61 3.35 10.44 0.08
C PHE A 61 4.32 11.57 0.44
N ILE A 62 3.76 12.72 0.80
CA ILE A 62 4.52 13.77 1.49
C ILE A 62 4.90 13.29 2.90
N SER A 63 5.98 13.84 3.46
CA SER A 63 6.51 13.43 4.76
C SER A 63 5.43 13.41 5.87
N ASP A 64 4.54 14.40 5.89
CA ASP A 64 3.47 14.50 6.89
C ASP A 64 2.48 13.33 6.80
N ASP A 65 2.17 12.88 5.59
CA ASP A 65 1.17 11.84 5.31
C ASP A 65 1.73 10.42 5.53
N VAL A 66 3.06 10.24 5.46
CA VAL A 66 3.72 8.95 5.73
C VAL A 66 3.40 8.46 7.14
N HIS A 67 3.50 9.35 8.13
CA HIS A 67 3.22 9.00 9.53
C HIS A 67 1.74 8.68 9.77
N LEU A 68 0.82 9.39 9.10
CA LEU A 68 -0.61 9.11 9.17
C LEU A 68 -0.93 7.74 8.56
N PHE A 69 -0.32 7.41 7.43
CA PHE A 69 -0.57 6.15 6.73
C PHE A 69 -0.03 4.92 7.47
N ILE A 70 1.10 5.02 8.17
CA ILE A 70 1.67 3.89 8.93
C ILE A 70 0.81 3.53 10.16
N ASN A 71 0.13 4.53 10.72
CA ASN A 71 -0.76 4.40 11.89
C ASN A 71 -2.21 4.01 11.54
N LEU A 72 -2.49 3.82 10.25
CA LEU A 72 -3.78 3.42 9.68
C LEU A 72 -3.92 1.90 9.65
#